data_AF-A0A0C9TP76-F1
#
_entry.id   AF-A0A0C9TP76-F1
#
_cell.length_a   1.000
_cell.length_b   1.000
_cell.length_c   1.000
_cell.angle_alpha   90.00
_cell.angle_beta   90.00
_cell.angle_gamma   90.00
#
_symmetry.space_group_name_H-M   'P 1'
#
loop_
_entity.id
_entity.type
_entity.pdbx_description
1 polymer ?
#
loop_
_entity_poly.entity_id
_entity_poly.type
_entity_poly.pdbx_seq_one_letter_code
_entity_poly.pdbx_strand_id
1 'polypeptide(L)'
;MTATDFRTANIAELLAKLTKDEKFLLLAAPNWWNTNKIERLGVPSVRMSDGPNGVRGSSHFVSTPAQCIPCATSLASTFDADLVKEAASFLADEAKTKSAVVLLAPTCNIQRSPLGGRSFESFSEDPHLSGTLAAAYVNGLQSKGVAATIKHFVANDQEHERTGVDSVISPRALREIYLYPFMLAQRDAKPFAYMTAYNRLGGVHCSEDPRLLKDILRREWGFDGLVMSDW
;
A
#
# COMPACT_ATOMS: atom_id res chain seq x y z
N MET A 1 3.83 6.28 35.26
CA MET A 1 4.65 5.45 34.35
C MET A 1 5.13 6.37 33.26
N THR A 2 6.45 6.49 33.07
CA THR A 2 7.00 7.19 31.90
C THR A 2 6.53 6.44 30.66
N ALA A 3 5.94 7.15 29.69
CA ALA A 3 5.49 6.53 28.44
C ALA A 3 6.67 5.78 27.81
N THR A 4 6.45 4.53 27.40
CA THR A 4 7.46 3.76 26.68
C THR A 4 7.85 4.55 25.44
N ASP A 5 9.16 4.75 25.20
CA ASP A 5 9.62 5.32 23.95
C ASP A 5 9.22 4.40 22.80
N PHE A 6 8.31 4.87 21.95
CA PHE A 6 7.72 4.09 20.85
C PHE A 6 8.76 3.52 19.90
N ARG A 7 9.96 4.13 19.82
CA ARG A 7 11.08 3.66 18.98
C ARG A 7 11.68 2.34 19.45
N THR A 8 11.47 1.99 20.72
CA THR A 8 12.01 0.79 21.37
C THR A 8 10.91 -0.11 21.94
N ALA A 9 9.65 0.14 21.57
CA ALA A 9 8.53 -0.55 22.17
C ALA A 9 8.45 -2.02 21.73
N ASN A 10 8.17 -2.90 22.69
CA ASN A 10 7.87 -4.30 22.42
C ASN A 10 6.38 -4.47 22.08
N ILE A 11 6.08 -4.95 20.88
CA ILE A 11 4.71 -5.09 20.37
C ILE A 11 3.88 -6.05 21.24
N ALA A 12 4.45 -7.18 21.69
CA ALA A 12 3.74 -8.17 22.50
C ALA A 12 3.37 -7.60 23.88
N GLU A 13 4.28 -6.86 24.51
CA GLU A 13 4.00 -6.19 25.79
C GLU A 13 2.96 -5.07 25.64
N LEU A 14 3.01 -4.28 24.57
CA LEU A 14 2.01 -3.27 24.28
C LEU A 14 0.63 -3.92 24.10
N LEU A 15 0.54 -5.00 23.33
CA LEU A 15 -0.70 -5.72 23.07
C LEU A 15 -1.33 -6.31 24.34
N ALA A 16 -0.51 -6.73 25.30
CA ALA A 16 -0.95 -7.21 26.61
C ALA A 16 -1.47 -6.07 27.51
N LYS A 17 -0.97 -4.84 27.35
CA LYS A 17 -1.36 -3.65 28.13
C LYS A 17 -2.58 -2.90 27.57
N LEU A 18 -2.94 -3.15 26.32
CA LEU A 18 -4.12 -2.55 25.67
C LEU A 18 -5.41 -3.11 26.26
N THR A 19 -6.36 -2.22 26.59
CA THR A 19 -7.73 -2.60 26.87
C THR A 19 -8.42 -3.11 25.59
N LYS A 20 -9.58 -3.76 25.74
CA LYS A 20 -10.37 -4.21 24.59
C LYS A 20 -10.79 -3.04 23.69
N ASP A 21 -11.19 -1.93 24.28
CA ASP A 21 -11.60 -0.73 23.53
C ASP A 21 -10.42 -0.07 22.83
N GLU A 22 -9.24 -0.01 23.47
CA GLU A 22 -8.01 0.48 22.82
C GLU A 22 -7.60 -0.42 21.64
N LYS A 23 -7.80 -1.75 21.74
CA LYS A 23 -7.58 -2.69 20.61
C LYS A 23 -8.54 -2.41 19.46
N PHE A 24 -9.83 -2.22 19.74
CA PHE A 24 -10.81 -1.89 18.70
C PHE A 24 -10.53 -0.54 18.04
N LEU A 25 -10.14 0.45 18.84
CA LEU A 25 -9.81 1.77 18.34
C LEU A 25 -8.65 1.73 17.33
N LEU A 26 -7.65 0.88 17.54
CA LEU A 26 -6.51 0.70 16.62
C LEU A 26 -6.86 0.00 15.29
N LEU A 27 -8.06 -0.58 15.15
CA LEU A 27 -8.51 -1.22 13.91
C LEU A 27 -9.16 -0.25 12.92
N ALA A 28 -9.34 1.01 13.28
CA ALA A 28 -9.94 2.04 12.45
C ALA A 28 -9.12 3.33 12.46
N ALA A 29 -9.29 4.14 11.42
CA ALA A 29 -8.71 5.47 11.31
C ALA A 29 -9.73 6.54 11.79
N PRO A 30 -9.34 7.52 12.63
CA PRO A 30 -10.24 8.60 13.05
C PRO A 30 -10.54 9.62 11.95
N ASN A 31 -9.76 9.60 10.87
CA ASN A 31 -9.92 10.44 9.68
C ASN A 31 -9.19 9.78 8.50
N TRP A 32 -9.22 10.41 7.32
CA TRP A 32 -8.64 9.85 6.10
C TRP A 32 -7.13 9.57 6.15
N TRP A 33 -6.37 10.24 7.02
CA TRP A 33 -4.91 10.32 6.88
C TRP A 33 -4.11 9.88 8.11
N ASN A 34 -4.77 9.51 9.20
CA ASN A 34 -4.07 9.24 10.46
C ASN A 34 -4.61 7.98 11.11
N THR A 35 -3.78 7.25 11.85
CA THR A 35 -4.24 6.18 12.75
C THR A 35 -4.63 6.74 14.12
N ASN A 36 -5.39 5.96 14.90
CA ASN A 36 -5.63 6.29 16.30
C ASN A 36 -4.34 6.23 17.14
N LYS A 37 -4.24 7.10 18.14
CA LYS A 37 -3.15 7.12 19.14
C LYS A 37 -3.62 6.56 20.48
N ILE A 38 -2.71 5.98 21.26
CA ILE A 38 -2.96 5.53 22.64
C ILE A 38 -1.96 6.24 23.56
N GLU A 39 -2.33 7.42 24.05
CA GLU A 39 -1.43 8.32 24.80
C GLU A 39 -0.84 7.67 26.05
N ARG A 40 -1.66 6.96 26.83
CA ARG A 40 -1.24 6.29 28.08
C ARG A 40 -0.13 5.25 27.84
N LEU A 41 -0.09 4.65 26.65
CA LEU A 41 0.90 3.64 26.27
C LEU A 41 1.99 4.19 25.33
N GLY A 42 1.97 5.49 25.03
CA GLY A 42 2.94 6.11 24.13
C GLY A 42 2.82 5.69 22.66
N VAL A 43 1.68 5.12 22.23
CA VAL A 43 1.47 4.75 20.82
C VAL A 43 1.09 6.01 20.03
N PRO A 44 1.94 6.48 19.10
CA PRO A 44 1.67 7.71 18.36
C PRO A 44 0.59 7.50 17.28
N SER A 45 0.02 8.59 16.81
CA SER A 45 -0.77 8.60 15.58
C SER A 45 0.18 8.57 14.39
N VAL A 46 -0.04 7.64 13.46
CA VAL A 46 0.77 7.49 12.25
C VAL A 46 0.04 8.17 11.11
N ARG A 47 0.71 9.12 10.45
CA ARG A 47 0.18 9.82 9.28
C ARG A 47 0.57 9.10 7.99
N MET A 48 -0.43 8.91 7.14
CA MET A 48 -0.30 8.44 5.77
C MET A 48 -0.69 9.55 4.78
N SER A 49 -0.20 9.44 3.55
CA SER A 49 -0.52 10.34 2.44
C SER A 49 -0.59 9.55 1.14
N ASP A 50 -1.46 9.97 0.21
CA ASP A 50 -1.28 9.55 -1.18
C ASP A 50 -0.03 10.25 -1.74
N GLY A 51 0.61 9.71 -2.76
CA GLY A 51 0.30 8.47 -3.49
C GLY A 51 1.41 8.16 -4.50
N PRO A 52 1.13 7.44 -5.60
CA PRO A 52 2.18 6.78 -6.39
C PRO A 52 3.00 7.68 -7.31
N ASN A 53 2.69 8.98 -7.41
CA ASN A 53 3.46 9.93 -8.21
C ASN A 53 3.63 11.30 -7.55
N GLY A 54 3.51 11.37 -6.22
CA GLY A 54 3.67 12.62 -5.47
C GLY A 54 3.08 12.52 -4.07
N VAL A 55 3.54 13.36 -3.13
CA VAL A 55 3.05 13.35 -1.75
C VAL A 55 2.05 14.49 -1.52
N ARG A 56 0.76 14.18 -1.65
CA ARG A 56 -0.32 15.17 -1.57
C ARG A 56 -0.43 15.85 -0.20
N GLY A 57 -0.22 15.10 0.87
CA GLY A 57 -0.44 15.54 2.25
C GLY A 57 -1.86 15.25 2.75
N SER A 58 -2.29 15.97 3.79
CA SER A 58 -3.46 15.63 4.61
C SER A 58 -4.77 16.32 4.20
N SER A 59 -4.85 16.91 3.00
CA SER A 59 -6.08 17.57 2.54
C SER A 59 -6.15 17.65 1.02
N HIS A 60 -7.35 17.44 0.50
CA HIS A 60 -7.67 17.71 -0.91
C HIS A 60 -7.99 19.20 -1.15
N PHE A 61 -8.50 19.90 -0.13
CA PHE A 61 -9.03 21.25 -0.27
C PHE A 61 -8.07 22.33 0.24
N VAL A 62 -7.22 21.97 1.20
CA VAL A 62 -6.16 22.83 1.73
C VAL A 62 -4.83 22.23 1.27
N SER A 63 -4.53 22.42 -0.01
CA SER A 63 -3.37 21.81 -0.65
C SER A 63 -2.08 22.34 -0.06
N THR A 64 -1.16 21.45 0.30
CA THR A 64 0.24 21.82 0.53
C THR A 64 1.01 21.51 -0.75
N PRO A 65 1.75 22.47 -1.36
CA PRO A 65 2.52 22.22 -2.58
C PRO A 65 3.34 20.92 -2.50
N ALA A 66 3.34 20.14 -3.57
CA ALA A 66 3.99 18.83 -3.64
C ALA A 66 4.65 18.67 -5.00
N GLN A 67 5.75 17.93 -5.04
CA GLN A 67 6.39 17.57 -6.29
C GLN A 67 5.65 16.39 -6.93
N CYS A 68 5.16 16.60 -8.16
CA CYS A 68 4.48 15.59 -8.95
C CYS A 68 5.50 14.99 -9.93
N ILE A 69 5.85 13.73 -9.73
CA ILE A 69 6.72 12.99 -10.64
C ILE A 69 5.87 12.38 -11.78
N PRO A 70 6.47 11.90 -12.89
CA PRO A 70 5.72 11.22 -13.94
C PRO A 70 4.89 10.04 -13.40
N CYS A 71 3.77 9.76 -14.05
CA CYS A 71 2.90 8.65 -13.68
C CYS A 71 3.56 7.28 -13.90
N ALA A 72 3.02 6.23 -13.29
CA ALA A 72 3.66 4.92 -13.26
C ALA A 72 3.83 4.29 -14.65
N THR A 73 2.91 4.49 -15.60
CA THR A 73 3.11 4.02 -16.99
C THR A 73 4.28 4.72 -17.68
N SER A 74 4.47 6.02 -17.41
CA SER A 74 5.63 6.78 -17.92
C SER A 74 6.92 6.30 -17.26
N LEU A 75 6.90 6.03 -15.95
CA LEU A 75 8.04 5.46 -15.24
C LEU A 75 8.37 4.06 -15.75
N ALA A 76 7.37 3.22 -16.02
CA ALA A 76 7.59 1.88 -16.56
C ALA A 76 8.20 1.88 -17.96
N SER A 77 7.86 2.89 -18.76
CA SER A 77 8.40 3.06 -20.12
C SER A 77 9.90 3.36 -20.14
N THR A 78 10.53 3.66 -19.00
CA THR A 78 11.99 3.79 -18.93
C THR A 78 12.71 2.44 -18.87
N PHE A 79 12.00 1.38 -18.43
CA PHE A 79 12.59 0.07 -18.11
C PHE A 79 13.77 0.15 -17.13
N ASP A 80 13.83 1.22 -16.34
CA ASP A 80 14.95 1.52 -15.46
C ASP A 80 14.51 1.45 -13.99
N ALA A 81 14.79 0.29 -13.37
CA ALA A 81 14.47 0.04 -11.98
C ALA A 81 15.27 0.94 -11.02
N ASP A 82 16.51 1.31 -11.38
CA ASP A 82 17.34 2.16 -10.53
C ASP A 82 16.79 3.60 -10.52
N LEU A 83 16.37 4.10 -11.68
CA LEU A 83 15.68 5.39 -11.79
C LEU A 83 14.35 5.40 -11.01
N VAL A 84 13.56 4.33 -11.08
CA VAL A 84 12.30 4.23 -10.30
C VAL A 84 12.58 4.23 -8.79
N LYS A 85 13.63 3.53 -8.36
CA LYS A 85 14.07 3.54 -6.97
C LYS A 85 14.53 4.94 -6.53
N GLU A 86 15.26 5.65 -7.38
CA GLU A 86 15.68 7.04 -7.12
C GLU A 86 14.48 7.97 -6.98
N ALA A 87 13.52 7.90 -7.91
CA ALA A 87 12.29 8.69 -7.86
C ALA A 87 11.48 8.42 -6.59
N ALA A 88 11.35 7.15 -6.18
CA ALA A 88 10.68 6.79 -4.94
C ALA A 88 11.45 7.22 -3.69
N SER A 89 12.79 7.17 -3.71
CA SER A 89 13.65 7.69 -2.64
C SER A 89 13.51 9.21 -2.50
N PHE A 90 13.31 9.95 -3.59
CA PHE A 90 12.95 11.36 -3.54
C PHE A 90 11.57 11.58 -2.90
N LEU A 91 10.57 10.77 -3.28
CA LEU A 91 9.23 10.86 -2.67
C LEU A 91 9.21 10.54 -1.18
N ALA A 92 10.16 9.74 -0.67
CA ALA A 92 10.30 9.53 0.77
C ALA A 92 10.74 10.81 1.51
N ASP A 93 11.57 11.65 0.90
CA ASP A 93 11.90 12.95 1.49
C ASP A 93 10.69 13.88 1.46
N GLU A 94 9.96 13.92 0.34
CA GLU A 94 8.69 14.66 0.23
C GLU A 94 7.64 14.18 1.26
N ALA A 95 7.59 12.89 1.58
CA ALA A 95 6.69 12.36 2.60
C ALA A 95 7.00 12.96 3.98
N LYS A 96 8.29 13.03 4.32
CA LYS A 96 8.76 13.60 5.59
C LYS A 96 8.47 15.09 5.70
N THR A 97 8.59 15.86 4.61
CA THR A 97 8.25 17.30 4.63
C THR A 97 6.76 17.54 4.93
N LYS A 98 5.89 16.55 4.65
CA LYS A 98 4.46 16.55 5.00
C LYS A 98 4.13 15.84 6.31
N SER A 99 5.15 15.45 7.07
CA SER A 99 5.05 14.66 8.29
C SER A 99 4.30 13.33 8.09
N ALA A 100 4.35 12.76 6.88
CA ALA A 100 3.83 11.44 6.57
C ALA A 100 4.97 10.42 6.61
N VAL A 101 4.72 9.26 7.21
CA VAL A 101 5.68 8.15 7.32
C VAL A 101 5.18 6.89 6.62
N VAL A 102 4.00 6.98 5.99
CA VAL A 102 3.41 5.95 5.13
C VAL A 102 3.00 6.63 3.83
N LEU A 103 3.49 6.14 2.70
CA LEU A 103 3.04 6.57 1.38
C LEU A 103 2.17 5.47 0.76
N LEU A 104 0.98 5.87 0.29
CA LEU A 104 -0.02 4.96 -0.28
C LEU A 104 0.34 4.63 -1.73
N ALA A 105 1.45 3.91 -1.89
CA ALA A 105 2.15 3.66 -3.14
C ALA A 105 3.10 2.44 -3.01
N PRO A 106 3.50 1.83 -4.14
CA PRO A 106 3.05 2.13 -5.51
C PRO A 106 1.71 1.45 -5.82
N THR A 107 1.10 1.86 -6.94
CA THR A 107 -0.03 1.13 -7.54
C THR A 107 0.52 0.19 -8.61
N CYS A 108 0.14 -1.09 -8.58
CA CYS A 108 0.62 -2.11 -9.53
C CYS A 108 -0.48 -3.08 -9.97
N ASN A 109 -1.70 -2.56 -10.16
CA ASN A 109 -2.77 -3.28 -10.85
C ASN A 109 -2.40 -3.50 -12.33
N ILE A 110 -3.06 -4.43 -13.01
CA ILE A 110 -2.70 -4.82 -14.39
C ILE A 110 -3.63 -4.10 -15.37
N GLN A 111 -3.06 -3.45 -16.38
CA GLN A 111 -3.83 -2.84 -17.47
C GLN A 111 -4.40 -3.91 -18.42
N ARG A 112 -5.32 -4.75 -17.93
CA ARG A 112 -6.06 -5.76 -18.72
C ARG A 112 -6.72 -5.14 -19.96
N SER A 113 -7.15 -3.89 -19.84
CA SER A 113 -7.78 -3.11 -20.89
C SER A 113 -7.16 -1.71 -20.94
N PRO A 114 -6.98 -1.12 -22.13
CA PRO A 114 -6.50 0.25 -22.26
C PRO A 114 -7.51 1.29 -21.73
N LEU A 115 -8.76 0.89 -21.46
CA LEU A 115 -9.83 1.76 -20.98
C LEU A 115 -9.90 1.91 -19.46
N GLY A 116 -8.99 1.28 -18.71
CA GLY A 116 -8.95 1.39 -17.25
C GLY A 116 -8.73 2.84 -16.80
N GLY A 117 -9.65 3.39 -16.01
CA GLY A 117 -9.59 4.80 -15.56
C GLY A 117 -8.36 5.15 -14.71
N ARG A 118 -7.73 4.14 -14.09
CA ARG A 118 -6.49 4.27 -13.31
C ARG A 118 -5.29 3.56 -13.94
N SER A 119 -5.38 3.21 -15.23
CA SER A 119 -4.27 2.55 -15.94
C SER A 119 -2.98 3.37 -15.89
N PHE A 120 -3.07 4.71 -15.93
CA PHE A 120 -1.92 5.62 -15.82
C PHE A 120 -1.20 5.52 -14.46
N GLU A 121 -1.90 5.06 -13.43
CA GLU A 121 -1.40 5.00 -12.06
C GLU A 121 -0.63 3.70 -11.76
N SER A 122 -0.79 2.67 -12.60
CA SER A 122 -0.04 1.40 -12.51
C SER A 122 1.04 1.31 -13.58
N PHE A 123 1.98 0.37 -13.44
CA PHE A 123 3.19 0.32 -14.28
C PHE A 123 2.94 -0.22 -15.70
N SER A 124 2.55 -1.49 -15.85
CA SER A 124 2.50 -2.16 -17.15
C SER A 124 1.53 -3.34 -17.18
N GLU A 125 1.02 -3.65 -18.38
CA GLU A 125 0.25 -4.88 -18.64
C GLU A 125 1.08 -6.14 -18.40
N ASP A 126 2.41 -6.05 -18.51
CA ASP A 126 3.34 -7.13 -18.19
C ASP A 126 3.54 -7.24 -16.66
N PRO A 127 3.22 -8.40 -16.06
CA PRO A 127 3.26 -8.54 -14.61
C PRO A 127 4.69 -8.62 -14.05
N HIS A 128 5.68 -9.01 -14.85
CA HIS A 128 7.07 -9.07 -14.41
C HIS A 128 7.71 -7.69 -14.31
N LEU A 129 7.51 -6.85 -15.34
CA LEU A 129 7.90 -5.44 -15.32
C LEU A 129 7.19 -4.70 -14.18
N SER A 130 5.88 -4.88 -14.05
CA SER A 130 5.11 -4.27 -12.95
C SER A 130 5.62 -4.67 -11.58
N GLY A 131 5.95 -5.96 -11.36
CA GLY A 131 6.52 -6.42 -10.09
C GLY A 131 7.92 -5.92 -9.82
N THR A 132 8.79 -5.91 -10.83
CA THR A 132 10.18 -5.43 -10.73
C THR A 132 10.22 -3.96 -10.35
N LEU A 133 9.38 -3.13 -10.99
CA LEU A 133 9.33 -1.70 -10.71
C LEU A 133 8.59 -1.39 -9.41
N ALA A 134 7.56 -2.16 -9.05
CA ALA A 134 6.95 -2.05 -7.74
C ALA A 134 7.96 -2.36 -6.61
N ALA A 135 8.79 -3.40 -6.77
CA ALA A 135 9.86 -3.70 -5.84
C ALA A 135 10.90 -2.57 -5.73
N ALA A 136 11.32 -2.01 -6.86
CA ALA A 136 12.23 -0.86 -6.90
C ALA A 136 11.65 0.36 -6.18
N TYR A 137 10.39 0.69 -6.43
CA TYR A 137 9.68 1.80 -5.79
C TYR A 137 9.58 1.59 -4.27
N VAL A 138 9.18 0.40 -3.83
CA VAL A 138 9.10 0.03 -2.40
C VAL A 138 10.47 0.17 -1.73
N ASN A 139 11.52 -0.36 -2.35
CA ASN A 139 12.89 -0.24 -1.85
C ASN A 139 13.34 1.23 -1.77
N GLY A 140 12.97 2.06 -2.74
CA GLY A 140 13.24 3.50 -2.73
C GLY A 140 12.63 4.20 -1.52
N LEU A 141 11.32 4.01 -1.30
CA LEU A 141 10.63 4.59 -0.14
C LEU A 141 11.23 4.11 1.20
N GLN A 142 11.36 2.80 1.34
CA GLN A 142 11.75 2.17 2.61
C GLN A 142 13.23 2.39 2.93
N SER A 143 14.09 2.67 1.93
CA SER A 143 15.50 3.03 2.16
C SER A 143 15.68 4.29 3.01
N LYS A 144 14.66 5.16 3.05
CA LYS A 144 14.63 6.37 3.88
C LYS A 144 13.64 6.28 5.04
N GLY A 145 13.16 5.09 5.37
CA GLY A 145 12.27 4.86 6.51
C GLY A 145 10.83 5.34 6.31
N VAL A 146 10.38 5.47 5.06
CA VAL A 146 8.95 5.71 4.74
C VAL A 146 8.34 4.38 4.32
N ALA A 147 7.26 3.98 4.99
CA ALA A 147 6.56 2.74 4.69
C ALA A 147 5.85 2.84 3.33
N ALA A 148 6.08 1.84 2.48
CA ALA A 148 5.31 1.68 1.25
C ALA A 148 4.03 0.89 1.53
N THR A 149 2.91 1.35 0.97
CA THR A 149 1.65 0.60 0.93
C THR A 149 1.33 0.23 -0.51
N ILE A 150 1.73 -0.98 -0.91
CA ILE A 150 1.49 -1.47 -2.26
C ILE A 150 -0.02 -1.70 -2.49
N LYS A 151 -0.54 -1.26 -3.64
CA LYS A 151 -1.98 -1.23 -3.90
C LYS A 151 -2.37 -1.50 -5.36
N HIS A 152 -3.61 -1.89 -5.66
CA HIS A 152 -4.67 -2.33 -4.76
C HIS A 152 -4.78 -3.85 -4.87
N PHE A 153 -4.63 -4.53 -3.75
CA PHE A 153 -4.56 -5.99 -3.66
C PHE A 153 -5.97 -6.61 -3.62
N VAL A 154 -6.49 -7.21 -4.69
CA VAL A 154 -5.90 -7.42 -6.02
C VAL A 154 -6.98 -7.36 -7.11
N ALA A 155 -6.55 -7.23 -8.37
CA ALA A 155 -7.43 -7.26 -9.56
C ALA A 155 -8.48 -6.13 -9.61
N ASN A 156 -8.10 -4.94 -9.15
CA ASN A 156 -8.84 -3.70 -9.31
C ASN A 156 -8.51 -3.03 -10.65
N ASP A 157 -8.84 -3.69 -11.75
CA ASP A 157 -8.35 -3.32 -13.08
C ASP A 157 -9.39 -2.53 -13.91
N GLN A 158 -10.51 -2.13 -13.29
CA GLN A 158 -11.54 -1.25 -13.86
C GLN A 158 -12.15 -0.33 -12.80
N GLU A 159 -12.50 0.90 -13.17
CA GLU A 159 -13.14 1.84 -12.23
C GLU A 159 -14.67 1.72 -12.21
N HIS A 160 -15.28 1.26 -13.31
CA HIS A 160 -16.73 1.13 -13.39
C HIS A 160 -17.21 0.12 -12.35
N GLU A 161 -18.07 0.60 -11.44
CA GLU A 161 -18.62 -0.16 -10.32
C GLU A 161 -17.56 -0.88 -9.47
N ARG A 162 -16.36 -0.30 -9.30
CA ARG A 162 -15.24 -0.95 -8.58
C ARG A 162 -15.58 -1.46 -7.17
N THR A 163 -16.60 -0.91 -6.51
CA THR A 163 -17.09 -1.35 -5.19
C THR A 163 -18.17 -2.45 -5.25
N GLY A 164 -18.73 -2.74 -6.42
CA GLY A 164 -19.75 -3.77 -6.64
C GLY A 164 -19.34 -4.89 -7.60
N VAL A 165 -18.35 -4.65 -8.46
CA VAL A 165 -17.92 -5.58 -9.49
C VAL A 165 -17.27 -6.83 -8.88
N ASP A 166 -17.55 -7.99 -9.49
CA ASP A 166 -16.87 -9.25 -9.21
C ASP A 166 -15.92 -9.60 -10.35
N SER A 167 -14.63 -9.62 -10.04
CA SER A 167 -13.57 -10.00 -10.99
C SER A 167 -13.52 -11.53 -11.08
N VAL A 168 -14.13 -12.09 -12.12
CA VAL A 168 -14.15 -13.55 -12.37
C VAL A 168 -12.88 -13.97 -13.09
N ILE A 169 -11.92 -14.54 -12.36
CA ILE A 169 -10.57 -14.83 -12.84
C ILE A 169 -10.21 -16.29 -12.53
N SER A 170 -9.60 -16.99 -13.48
CA SER A 170 -9.12 -18.37 -13.25
C SER A 170 -7.97 -18.39 -12.24
N PRO A 171 -7.79 -19.47 -11.45
CA PRO A 171 -6.67 -19.56 -10.51
C PRO A 171 -5.31 -19.34 -11.16
N ARG A 172 -5.13 -19.79 -12.40
CA ARG A 172 -3.90 -19.62 -13.17
C ARG A 172 -3.63 -18.14 -13.48
N ALA A 173 -4.62 -17.45 -14.07
CA ALA A 173 -4.47 -16.04 -14.40
C ALA A 173 -4.30 -15.17 -13.13
N LEU A 174 -5.05 -15.48 -12.07
CA LEU A 174 -4.91 -14.81 -10.78
C LEU A 174 -3.47 -14.87 -10.26
N ARG A 175 -2.82 -16.03 -10.37
CA ARG A 175 -1.44 -16.25 -9.91
C ARG A 175 -0.38 -15.67 -10.84
N GLU A 176 -0.50 -15.95 -12.14
CA GLU A 176 0.53 -15.60 -13.14
C GLU A 176 0.50 -14.14 -13.57
N ILE A 177 -0.67 -13.47 -13.47
CA ILE A 177 -0.86 -12.09 -13.95
C ILE A 177 -1.11 -11.12 -12.80
N TYR A 178 -2.18 -11.32 -12.02
CA TYR A 178 -2.67 -10.27 -11.11
C TYR A 178 -1.96 -10.24 -9.76
N LEU A 179 -1.64 -11.42 -9.19
CA LEU A 179 -0.87 -11.54 -7.95
C LEU A 179 0.64 -11.43 -8.18
N TYR A 180 1.11 -11.70 -9.39
CA TYR A 180 2.54 -11.80 -9.67
C TYR A 180 3.34 -10.51 -9.38
N PRO A 181 2.86 -9.29 -9.70
CA PRO A 181 3.53 -8.05 -9.32
C PRO A 181 3.68 -7.91 -7.80
N PHE A 182 2.62 -8.22 -7.06
CA PHE A 182 2.61 -8.16 -5.60
C PHE A 182 3.53 -9.21 -4.98
N MET A 183 3.58 -10.42 -5.55
CA MET A 183 4.47 -11.50 -5.11
C MET A 183 5.94 -11.11 -5.31
N LEU A 184 6.28 -10.57 -6.48
CA LEU A 184 7.63 -10.07 -6.77
C LEU A 184 8.02 -8.95 -5.80
N ALA A 185 7.15 -7.96 -5.60
CA ALA A 185 7.41 -6.89 -4.64
C ALA A 185 7.59 -7.42 -3.20
N GLN A 186 6.77 -8.38 -2.76
CA GLN A 186 6.93 -9.02 -1.45
C GLN A 186 8.27 -9.75 -1.33
N ARG A 187 8.66 -10.52 -2.34
CA ARG A 187 9.91 -11.28 -2.37
C ARG A 187 11.13 -10.36 -2.33
N ASP A 188 11.13 -9.31 -3.15
CA ASP A 188 12.32 -8.51 -3.46
C ASP A 188 12.42 -7.19 -2.68
N ALA A 189 11.34 -6.74 -2.05
CA ALA A 189 11.31 -5.44 -1.36
C ALA A 189 10.56 -5.44 -0.02
N LYS A 190 9.74 -6.45 0.27
CA LYS A 190 8.96 -6.59 1.52
C LYS A 190 8.25 -5.28 1.93
N PRO A 191 7.20 -4.86 1.20
CA PRO A 191 6.43 -3.67 1.54
C PRO A 191 5.96 -3.74 3.00
N PHE A 192 5.95 -2.62 3.72
CA PHE A 192 5.50 -2.60 5.11
C PHE A 192 3.98 -2.68 5.22
N ALA A 193 3.25 -2.32 4.16
CA ALA A 193 1.82 -2.41 4.12
C ALA A 193 1.26 -2.82 2.76
N TYR A 194 0.06 -3.39 2.79
CA TYR A 194 -0.79 -3.66 1.64
C TYR A 194 -2.10 -2.91 1.79
N MET A 195 -2.62 -2.37 0.69
CA MET A 195 -3.99 -1.85 0.62
C MET A 195 -4.85 -2.79 -0.20
N THR A 196 -5.95 -3.27 0.36
CA THR A 196 -6.87 -4.17 -0.34
C THR A 196 -7.69 -3.41 -1.36
N ALA A 197 -8.02 -4.04 -2.47
CA ALA A 197 -8.92 -3.51 -3.47
C ALA A 197 -10.38 -3.46 -3.00
N TYR A 198 -11.18 -2.60 -3.66
CA TYR A 198 -12.63 -2.52 -3.45
C TYR A 198 -13.40 -3.74 -3.99
N ASN A 199 -12.97 -4.29 -5.13
CA ASN A 199 -13.73 -5.29 -5.87
C ASN A 199 -13.78 -6.64 -5.17
N ARG A 200 -14.61 -7.52 -5.74
CA ARG A 200 -14.72 -8.92 -5.32
C ARG A 200 -13.92 -9.87 -6.23
N LEU A 201 -13.59 -11.04 -5.69
CA LEU A 201 -13.01 -12.17 -6.42
C LEU A 201 -13.79 -13.45 -6.15
N GLY A 202 -14.61 -13.87 -7.12
CA GLY A 202 -15.50 -15.02 -6.94
C GLY A 202 -16.53 -14.77 -5.83
N GLY A 203 -17.09 -13.56 -5.81
CA GLY A 203 -18.18 -13.16 -4.92
C GLY A 203 -17.78 -12.63 -3.53
N VAL A 204 -16.50 -12.66 -3.15
CA VAL A 204 -16.01 -12.19 -1.84
C VAL A 204 -15.17 -10.92 -2.01
N HIS A 205 -15.37 -9.89 -1.18
CA HIS A 205 -14.55 -8.67 -1.25
C HIS A 205 -13.10 -8.94 -0.88
N CYS A 206 -12.16 -8.30 -1.58
CA CYS A 206 -10.74 -8.49 -1.32
C CYS A 206 -10.35 -8.12 0.14
N SER A 207 -11.04 -7.17 0.75
CA SER A 207 -10.84 -6.73 2.14
C SER A 207 -11.26 -7.76 3.20
N GLU A 208 -12.04 -8.78 2.83
CA GLU A 208 -12.51 -9.83 3.75
C GLU A 208 -12.19 -11.25 3.29
N ASP A 209 -11.55 -11.44 2.14
CA ASP A 209 -11.25 -12.76 1.59
C ASP A 209 -10.09 -13.45 2.35
N PRO A 210 -10.35 -14.52 3.13
CA PRO A 210 -9.31 -15.23 3.87
C PRO A 210 -8.30 -15.93 2.95
N ARG A 211 -8.68 -16.28 1.71
CA ARG A 211 -7.75 -16.90 0.75
C ARG A 211 -6.65 -15.92 0.37
N LEU A 212 -7.01 -14.67 0.13
CA LEU A 212 -6.04 -13.62 -0.16
C LEU A 212 -5.26 -13.24 1.10
N LEU A 213 -5.98 -12.87 2.16
CA LEU A 213 -5.38 -12.17 3.30
C LEU A 213 -4.72 -13.09 4.30
N LYS A 214 -5.12 -14.36 4.41
CA LYS A 214 -4.52 -15.33 5.33
C LYS A 214 -3.70 -16.37 4.58
N ASP A 215 -4.26 -16.97 3.54
CA ASP A 215 -3.61 -18.12 2.90
C ASP A 215 -2.46 -17.67 2.01
N ILE A 216 -2.70 -16.75 1.09
CA ILE A 216 -1.66 -16.26 0.17
C ILE A 216 -0.72 -15.32 0.92
N LEU A 217 -1.25 -14.20 1.43
CA LEU A 217 -0.40 -13.13 1.92
C LEU A 217 0.41 -13.53 3.17
N ARG A 218 -0.24 -14.14 4.17
CA ARG A 218 0.43 -14.50 5.45
C ARG A 218 1.09 -15.86 5.40
N ARG A 219 0.38 -16.92 4.99
CA ARG A 219 0.89 -18.30 5.06
C ARG A 219 1.88 -18.61 3.94
N GLU A 220 1.53 -18.27 2.70
CA GLU A 220 2.37 -18.60 1.54
C GLU A 220 3.53 -17.61 1.37
N TRP A 221 3.27 -16.30 1.43
CA TRP A 221 4.30 -15.28 1.18
C TRP A 221 4.98 -14.76 2.44
N GLY A 222 4.53 -15.18 3.63
CA GLY A 222 5.16 -14.82 4.90
C GLY A 222 5.08 -13.34 5.25
N PHE A 223 4.09 -12.59 4.71
CA PHE A 223 3.92 -11.18 5.03
C PHE A 223 3.53 -11.01 6.50
N ASP A 224 4.22 -10.15 7.24
CA ASP A 224 3.98 -9.85 8.66
C ASP A 224 3.63 -8.37 8.93
N GLY A 225 3.52 -7.56 7.87
CA GLY A 225 3.19 -6.13 7.95
C GLY A 225 1.70 -5.82 8.04
N LEU A 226 1.33 -4.55 7.78
CA LEU A 226 -0.04 -4.05 7.90
C LEU A 226 -0.88 -4.33 6.65
N VAL A 227 -2.15 -4.70 6.82
CA VAL A 227 -3.15 -4.64 5.74
C VAL A 227 -4.15 -3.55 6.11
N MET A 228 -4.46 -2.67 5.16
CA MET A 228 -5.51 -1.65 5.29
C MET A 228 -6.52 -1.79 4.14
N SER A 229 -7.75 -1.35 4.37
CA SER A 229 -8.71 -1.19 3.28
C SER A 229 -8.30 -0.03 2.37
N ASP A 230 -8.81 -0.02 1.15
CA ASP A 230 -9.04 1.25 0.44
C ASP A 230 -10.11 2.07 1.19
N TRP A 231 -10.27 3.37 0.89
CA TRP A 231 -11.11 4.29 1.67
C TRP A 231 -12.60 3.98 1.66
#